data_AF-A0A2N6G4J1-F1
#
_entry.id   AF-A0A2N6G4J1-F1
#
_cell.length_a   1.000
_cell.length_b   1.000
_cell.length_c   1.000
_cell.angle_alpha   90.00
_cell.angle_beta   90.00
_cell.angle_gamma   90.00
#
_symmetry.space_group_name_H-M   'P 1'
#
loop_
_entity.id
_entity.type
_entity.pdbx_description
1 polymer ?
#
loop_
_entity_poly.entity_id
_entity_poly.type
_entity_poly.pdbx_seq_one_letter_code
_entity_poly.pdbx_strand_id
1 'polypeptide(L)'
;MVTSLYSLEVEKLSWPKGDTFLTFLQQYNINNKIYFDLEKEDKELCSEIRAGARYYLTKNENNELVQVLIEVSEEMQLQIYKDDDGYKFTTVPIVFDEVVETVTIPITSSPYQDILNQTSNSELANEFIRAYSGSVNFKYMRKDDKIIIKYRQKVRMGQYHGTPDIISSVVQIRKKKYFIFKNEDDGRYYN
;
A
#
# COMPACT_ATOMS: atom_id res chain seq x y z
N MET A 1 -39.22 10.42 21.34
CA MET A 1 -38.40 10.30 20.12
C MET A 1 -37.00 9.93 20.61
N VAL A 2 -36.60 8.67 20.46
CA VAL A 2 -35.29 8.19 20.96
C VAL A 2 -34.32 8.30 19.79
N THR A 3 -33.53 9.37 19.76
CA THR A 3 -32.35 9.48 18.91
C THR A 3 -31.20 8.81 19.65
N SER A 4 -30.91 7.55 19.34
CA SER A 4 -29.63 6.95 19.69
C SER A 4 -28.60 7.42 18.66
N LEU A 5 -27.71 8.35 19.04
CA LEU A 5 -26.44 8.48 18.35
C LEU A 5 -25.59 7.30 18.82
N TYR A 6 -25.32 6.35 17.94
CA TYR A 6 -24.25 5.40 18.17
C TYR A 6 -22.95 6.03 17.68
N SER A 7 -22.09 6.49 18.58
CA SER A 7 -20.74 6.91 18.23
C SER A 7 -19.91 5.66 17.90
N LEU A 8 -19.30 5.66 16.72
CA LEU A 8 -18.32 4.66 16.31
C LEU A 8 -16.93 5.30 16.34
N GLU A 9 -16.00 4.65 17.01
CA GLU A 9 -14.60 5.05 17.03
C GLU A 9 -13.80 4.16 16.07
N VAL A 10 -13.06 4.79 15.15
CA VAL A 10 -12.20 4.10 14.20
C VAL A 10 -10.73 4.36 14.54
N GLU A 11 -10.00 3.31 14.85
CA GLU A 11 -8.59 3.35 15.21
C GLU A 11 -7.73 2.74 14.09
N LYS A 12 -6.77 3.50 13.57
CA LYS A 12 -5.78 3.03 12.59
C LYS A 12 -4.55 2.49 13.31
N LEU A 13 -4.26 1.20 13.12
CA LEU A 13 -3.19 0.48 13.79
C LEU A 13 -2.26 -0.23 12.80
N SER A 14 -1.14 -0.72 13.32
CA SER A 14 -0.10 -1.44 12.58
C SER A 14 0.03 -2.85 13.13
N TRP A 15 -0.05 -3.85 12.24
CA TRP A 15 0.00 -5.26 12.61
C TRP A 15 1.31 -5.59 13.32
N PRO A 16 1.28 -6.15 14.54
CA PRO A 16 2.48 -6.43 15.31
C PRO A 16 3.36 -7.50 14.65
N LYS A 17 4.67 -7.43 14.93
CA LYS A 17 5.61 -8.46 14.46
C LYS A 17 5.38 -9.75 15.23
N GLY A 18 5.11 -10.83 14.50
CA GLY A 18 4.93 -12.19 15.06
C GLY A 18 3.47 -12.57 15.30
N ASP A 19 2.53 -11.63 15.12
CA ASP A 19 1.10 -11.91 15.24
C ASP A 19 0.56 -12.56 13.96
N THR A 20 -0.40 -13.47 14.15
CA THR A 20 -1.13 -14.19 13.10
C THR A 20 -2.61 -13.83 13.16
N PHE A 21 -3.36 -14.16 12.12
CA PHE A 21 -4.81 -13.99 12.15
C PHE A 21 -5.46 -14.68 13.37
N LEU A 22 -5.02 -15.89 13.72
CA LEU A 22 -5.52 -16.64 14.87
C LEU A 22 -5.22 -15.96 16.21
N THR A 23 -4.02 -15.38 16.38
CA THR A 23 -3.69 -14.67 17.63
C THR A 23 -4.51 -13.39 17.76
N PHE A 24 -4.82 -12.72 16.64
CA PHE A 24 -5.76 -11.61 16.62
C PHE A 24 -7.17 -12.04 17.06
N LEU A 25 -7.71 -13.14 16.51
CA LEU A 25 -9.02 -13.66 16.93
C LEU A 25 -9.05 -13.91 18.44
N GLN A 26 -8.01 -14.55 18.97
CA GLN A 26 -7.86 -14.80 20.40
C GLN A 26 -7.83 -13.51 21.23
N GLN A 27 -7.07 -12.50 20.79
CA GLN A 27 -6.96 -11.21 21.49
C GLN A 27 -8.33 -10.51 21.65
N TYR A 28 -9.20 -10.62 20.65
CA TYR A 28 -10.53 -9.99 20.65
C TYR A 28 -11.65 -10.93 21.07
N ASN A 29 -11.32 -12.10 21.64
CA ASN A 29 -12.28 -13.13 22.05
C ASN A 29 -13.23 -13.56 20.93
N ILE A 30 -12.74 -13.58 19.70
CA ILE A 30 -13.46 -14.06 18.52
C ILE A 30 -13.21 -15.57 18.39
N ASN A 31 -14.27 -16.33 18.11
CA ASN A 31 -14.16 -17.78 18.00
C ASN A 31 -13.29 -18.17 16.78
N ASN A 32 -12.21 -18.93 17.03
CA ASN A 32 -11.30 -19.42 15.99
C ASN A 32 -11.98 -20.28 14.92
N LYS A 33 -13.21 -20.77 15.17
CA LYS A 33 -14.05 -21.42 14.17
C LYS A 33 -14.17 -20.59 12.88
N ILE A 34 -14.20 -19.25 12.99
CA ILE A 34 -14.18 -18.36 11.82
C ILE A 34 -13.04 -18.69 10.87
N TYR A 35 -11.82 -18.91 11.39
CA TYR A 35 -10.67 -19.26 10.57
C TYR A 35 -10.74 -20.70 10.05
N PHE A 36 -11.16 -21.65 10.88
CA PHE A 36 -11.16 -23.06 10.48
C PHE A 36 -12.21 -23.40 9.43
N ASP A 37 -13.33 -22.67 9.41
CA ASP A 37 -14.41 -22.82 8.43
C ASP A 37 -14.11 -22.14 7.08
N LEU A 38 -13.05 -21.34 6.98
CA LEU A 38 -12.65 -20.68 5.72
C LEU A 38 -12.24 -21.69 4.64
N GLU A 39 -12.49 -21.30 3.39
CA GLU A 39 -11.92 -21.96 2.22
C GLU A 39 -10.38 -21.81 2.19
N LYS A 40 -9.72 -22.58 1.32
CA LYS A 40 -8.25 -22.64 1.29
C LYS A 40 -7.66 -21.29 0.91
N GLU A 41 -8.28 -20.63 -0.06
CA GLU A 41 -7.90 -19.34 -0.63
C GLU A 41 -7.98 -18.23 0.44
N ASP A 42 -9.03 -18.23 1.25
CA ASP A 42 -9.18 -17.27 2.35
C ASP A 42 -8.17 -17.52 3.49
N LYS A 43 -7.80 -18.78 3.75
CA LYS A 43 -6.72 -19.13 4.70
C LYS A 43 -5.36 -18.68 4.19
N GLU A 44 -5.11 -18.80 2.89
CA GLU A 44 -3.91 -18.29 2.23
C GLU A 44 -3.81 -16.77 2.40
N LEU A 45 -4.88 -16.02 2.13
CA LEU A 45 -4.92 -14.57 2.36
C LEU A 45 -4.69 -14.19 3.83
N CYS A 46 -5.27 -14.93 4.79
CA CYS A 46 -4.98 -14.74 6.21
C CYS A 46 -3.49 -14.92 6.57
N SER A 47 -2.76 -15.73 5.80
CA SER A 47 -1.31 -15.94 5.98
C SER A 47 -0.44 -14.84 5.35
N GLU A 48 -1.02 -13.99 4.49
CA GLU A 48 -0.32 -12.89 3.83
C GLU A 48 -0.24 -11.61 4.68
N ILE A 49 -0.88 -11.58 5.86
CA ILE A 49 -0.82 -10.44 6.77
C ILE A 49 0.63 -10.22 7.22
N ARG A 50 1.22 -9.10 6.79
CA ARG A 50 2.63 -8.78 7.09
C ARG A 50 2.73 -7.95 8.36
N ALA A 51 3.84 -8.09 9.08
CA ALA A 51 4.19 -7.15 10.13
C ALA A 51 4.26 -5.72 9.54
N GLY A 52 3.63 -4.75 10.22
CA GLY A 52 3.51 -3.39 9.70
C GLY A 52 2.29 -3.14 8.80
N ALA A 53 1.54 -4.18 8.43
CA ALA A 53 0.31 -4.02 7.65
C ALA A 53 -0.69 -3.14 8.42
N ARG A 54 -1.39 -2.26 7.72
CA ARG A 54 -2.38 -1.39 8.36
C ARG A 54 -3.65 -2.17 8.62
N TYR A 55 -4.27 -1.93 9.77
CA TYR A 55 -5.61 -2.39 10.04
C TYR A 55 -6.41 -1.33 10.77
N TYR A 56 -7.73 -1.37 10.60
CA TYR A 56 -8.67 -0.39 11.13
C TYR A 56 -9.64 -1.10 12.04
N LEU A 57 -9.63 -0.78 13.34
CA LEU A 57 -10.59 -1.27 14.30
C LEU A 57 -11.72 -0.28 14.44
N THR A 58 -12.96 -0.76 14.32
CA THR A 58 -14.16 0.02 14.64
C THR A 58 -14.78 -0.52 15.90
N LYS A 59 -14.93 0.33 16.92
CA LYS A 59 -15.58 -0.03 18.19
C LYS A 59 -16.79 0.87 18.44
N ASN A 60 -17.76 0.33 19.17
CA ASN A 60 -18.88 1.12 19.68
C ASN A 60 -18.53 1.80 21.02
N GLU A 61 -19.46 2.58 21.55
CA GLU A 61 -19.31 3.31 22.83
C GLU A 61 -19.04 2.39 24.04
N ASN A 62 -19.43 1.11 23.96
CA ASN A 62 -19.16 0.11 24.98
C ASN A 62 -17.77 -0.53 24.83
N ASN A 63 -16.94 -0.02 23.93
CA ASN A 63 -15.62 -0.56 23.56
C ASN A 63 -15.70 -1.99 23.00
N GLU A 64 -16.87 -2.41 22.49
CA GLU A 64 -17.01 -3.67 21.78
C GLU A 64 -16.55 -3.52 20.33
N LEU A 65 -15.82 -4.51 19.83
CA LEU A 65 -15.42 -4.57 18.43
C LEU A 65 -16.66 -4.77 17.54
N VAL A 66 -16.88 -3.82 16.63
CA VAL A 66 -17.94 -3.86 15.61
C VAL A 66 -17.38 -4.41 14.30
N GLN A 67 -16.20 -3.95 13.91
CA GLN A 67 -15.57 -4.35 12.65
C GLN A 67 -14.05 -4.22 12.75
N VAL A 68 -13.32 -5.06 12.03
CA VAL A 68 -11.93 -4.84 11.67
C VAL A 68 -11.73 -4.99 10.16
N LEU A 69 -10.91 -4.12 9.59
CA LEU A 69 -10.40 -4.22 8.22
C LEU A 69 -8.87 -4.40 8.28
N ILE A 70 -8.34 -5.49 7.75
CA ILE A 70 -6.91 -5.84 7.79
C ILE A 70 -6.37 -5.85 6.36
N GLU A 71 -5.48 -4.92 6.03
CA GLU A 71 -4.87 -4.88 4.69
C GLU A 71 -3.92 -6.08 4.50
N VAL A 72 -4.18 -6.91 3.48
CA VAL A 72 -3.30 -8.05 3.10
C VAL A 72 -2.50 -7.76 1.84
N SER A 73 -3.01 -6.86 1.00
CA SER A 73 -2.28 -6.32 -0.16
C SER A 73 -2.63 -4.85 -0.35
N GLU A 74 -2.13 -4.25 -1.43
CA GLU A 74 -2.49 -2.88 -1.82
C GLU A 74 -3.93 -2.77 -2.33
N GLU A 75 -4.56 -3.90 -2.68
CA GLU A 75 -5.87 -3.96 -3.34
C GLU A 75 -6.92 -4.74 -2.57
N MET A 76 -6.51 -5.58 -1.61
CA MET A 76 -7.40 -6.47 -0.86
C MET A 76 -7.19 -6.30 0.64
N GLN A 77 -8.31 -6.35 1.38
CA GLN A 77 -8.33 -6.36 2.84
C GLN A 77 -9.29 -7.45 3.34
N LEU A 78 -8.94 -8.06 4.46
CA LEU A 78 -9.82 -8.96 5.19
C LEU A 78 -10.79 -8.12 6.02
N GLN A 79 -12.02 -8.56 6.15
CA GLN A 79 -13.02 -7.95 7.00
C GLN A 79 -13.57 -8.98 7.97
N ILE A 80 -13.48 -8.66 9.26
CA ILE A 80 -14.31 -9.33 10.28
C ILE A 80 -15.31 -8.29 10.78
N TYR A 81 -16.58 -8.63 10.84
CA TYR A 81 -17.63 -7.73 11.33
C TYR A 81 -18.62 -8.49 12.20
N LYS A 82 -19.21 -7.78 13.17
CA LYS A 82 -20.23 -8.32 14.06
C LYS A 82 -21.61 -8.09 13.45
N ASP A 83 -22.42 -9.13 13.42
CA ASP A 83 -23.86 -9.06 13.17
C ASP A 83 -24.65 -9.77 14.28
N ASP A 84 -25.94 -9.98 14.06
CA ASP A 84 -26.85 -10.57 15.06
C ASP A 84 -26.46 -12.01 15.46
N ASP A 85 -25.79 -12.76 14.56
CA ASP A 85 -25.38 -14.16 14.78
C ASP A 85 -23.95 -14.29 15.33
N GLY A 86 -23.22 -13.18 15.42
CA GLY A 86 -21.84 -13.12 15.89
C GLY A 86 -20.89 -12.49 14.88
N TYR A 87 -19.62 -12.90 14.91
CA TYR A 87 -18.63 -12.38 13.97
C TYR A 87 -18.64 -13.18 12.67
N LYS A 88 -18.59 -12.47 11.54
CA LYS A 88 -18.47 -13.04 10.19
C LYS A 88 -17.22 -12.54 9.51
N PHE A 89 -16.68 -13.35 8.60
CA PHE A 89 -15.51 -13.05 7.79
C PHE A 89 -15.90 -12.86 6.33
N THR A 90 -15.24 -11.92 5.66
CA THR A 90 -15.29 -11.76 4.21
C THR A 90 -14.01 -11.08 3.72
N THR A 91 -13.70 -11.22 2.44
CA THR A 91 -12.63 -10.50 1.75
C THR A 91 -13.24 -9.38 0.93
N VAL A 92 -12.69 -8.17 1.03
CA VAL A 92 -13.20 -7.00 0.31
C VAL A 92 -12.08 -6.24 -0.38
N PRO A 93 -12.34 -5.65 -1.55
CA PRO A 93 -11.38 -4.78 -2.20
C PRO A 93 -11.15 -3.50 -1.39
N ILE A 94 -9.94 -2.97 -1.47
CA ILE A 94 -9.60 -1.65 -0.93
C ILE A 94 -10.03 -0.59 -1.94
N VAL A 95 -10.88 0.33 -1.50
CA VAL A 95 -11.26 1.50 -2.30
C VAL A 95 -10.17 2.58 -2.19
N PHE A 96 -9.66 3.02 -3.33
CA PHE A 96 -8.71 4.10 -3.49
C PHE A 96 -8.99 4.86 -4.79
N ASP A 97 -8.56 6.12 -4.83
CA ASP A 97 -8.49 6.90 -6.07
C ASP A 97 -7.13 6.68 -6.74
N GLU A 98 -7.07 6.85 -8.06
CA GLU A 98 -5.80 6.85 -8.79
C GLU A 98 -5.54 8.21 -9.41
N VAL A 99 -4.32 8.70 -9.23
CA VAL A 99 -3.83 9.92 -9.88
C VAL A 99 -2.61 9.62 -10.73
N VAL A 100 -2.52 10.26 -11.88
CA VAL A 100 -1.33 10.21 -12.73
C VAL A 100 -0.58 11.52 -12.59
N GLU A 101 0.66 11.43 -12.12
CA GLU A 101 1.52 12.57 -11.88
C GLU A 101 2.73 12.57 -12.80
N THR A 102 3.35 13.73 -12.98
CA THR A 102 4.63 13.85 -13.66
C THR A 102 5.53 14.80 -12.90
N VAL A 103 6.71 14.32 -12.50
CA VAL A 103 7.68 15.08 -11.72
C VAL A 103 8.95 15.25 -12.53
N THR A 104 9.55 16.44 -12.47
CA THR A 104 10.89 16.70 -13.01
C THR A 104 11.82 17.05 -11.86
N ILE A 105 12.88 16.28 -11.72
CA ILE A 105 13.79 16.29 -10.58
C ILE A 105 15.20 16.61 -11.08
N PRO A 106 15.75 17.79 -10.78
CA PRO A 106 17.16 18.07 -11.02
C PRO A 106 18.03 17.32 -10.00
N ILE A 107 19.12 16.72 -10.47
CA ILE A 107 20.07 16.05 -9.58
C ILE A 107 20.86 17.09 -8.80
N THR A 108 20.92 16.89 -7.49
CA THR A 108 21.76 17.64 -6.56
C THR A 108 22.69 16.73 -5.77
N SER A 109 22.25 15.49 -5.51
CA SER A 109 22.95 14.53 -4.66
C SER A 109 22.99 13.13 -5.30
N SER A 110 21.91 12.37 -5.20
CA SER A 110 21.73 11.05 -5.81
C SER A 110 20.27 10.89 -6.25
N PRO A 111 19.98 10.12 -7.31
CA PRO A 111 18.62 9.93 -7.80
C PRO A 111 17.62 9.54 -6.71
N TYR A 112 17.96 8.57 -5.87
CA TYR A 112 17.10 8.12 -4.78
C TYR A 112 16.76 9.27 -3.82
N GLN A 113 17.79 9.96 -3.31
CA GLN A 113 17.61 11.02 -2.33
C GLN A 113 16.88 12.24 -2.91
N ASP A 114 17.19 12.61 -4.16
CA ASP A 114 16.55 13.75 -4.82
C ASP A 114 15.07 13.46 -5.12
N ILE A 115 14.70 12.23 -5.52
CA ILE A 115 13.30 11.80 -5.66
C ILE A 115 12.60 11.85 -4.30
N LEU A 116 13.20 11.26 -3.27
CA LEU A 116 12.61 11.24 -1.92
C LEU A 116 12.38 12.65 -1.40
N ASN A 117 13.35 13.55 -1.54
CA ASN A 117 13.25 14.93 -1.07
C ASN A 117 12.14 15.71 -1.79
N GLN A 118 11.99 15.51 -3.11
CA GLN A 118 11.03 16.28 -3.90
C GLN A 118 9.60 15.74 -3.81
N THR A 119 9.43 14.44 -3.59
CA THR A 119 8.11 13.77 -3.61
C THR A 119 7.63 13.29 -2.25
N SER A 120 8.52 13.25 -1.26
CA SER A 120 8.28 12.60 0.05
C SER A 120 7.80 11.14 -0.08
N ASN A 121 8.14 10.48 -1.19
CA ASN A 121 7.68 9.14 -1.53
C ASN A 121 8.88 8.20 -1.73
N SER A 122 9.21 7.46 -0.66
CA SER A 122 10.31 6.48 -0.69
C SER A 122 10.04 5.31 -1.62
N GLU A 123 8.78 4.93 -1.81
CA GLU A 123 8.42 3.84 -2.72
C GLU A 123 8.64 4.25 -4.18
N LEU A 124 8.34 5.49 -4.55
CA LEU A 124 8.66 6.02 -5.87
C LEU A 124 10.16 6.03 -6.13
N ALA A 125 10.95 6.45 -5.14
CA ALA A 125 12.41 6.45 -5.24
C ALA A 125 12.96 5.03 -5.41
N ASN A 126 12.44 4.07 -4.63
CA ASN A 126 12.82 2.66 -4.73
C ASN A 126 12.46 2.06 -6.10
N GLU A 127 11.22 2.28 -6.56
CA GLU A 127 10.73 1.76 -7.84
C GLU A 127 11.52 2.33 -9.01
N PHE A 128 11.83 3.62 -8.98
CA PHE A 128 12.67 4.25 -9.99
C PHE A 128 14.07 3.59 -10.08
N ILE A 129 14.72 3.33 -8.93
CA ILE A 129 16.03 2.68 -8.93
C ILE A 129 15.92 1.25 -9.48
N ARG A 130 14.87 0.51 -9.13
CA ARG A 130 14.60 -0.84 -9.67
C ARG A 130 14.37 -0.82 -11.18
N ALA A 131 13.56 0.11 -11.68
CA ALA A 131 13.19 0.23 -13.08
C ALA A 131 14.39 0.47 -14.01
N TYR A 132 15.43 1.15 -13.52
CA TYR A 132 16.68 1.40 -14.25
C TYR A 132 17.82 0.44 -13.88
N SER A 133 17.57 -0.56 -13.04
CA SER A 133 18.59 -1.50 -12.60
C SER A 133 19.16 -2.25 -13.81
N GLY A 134 20.48 -2.12 -14.02
CA GLY A 134 21.19 -2.72 -15.15
C GLY A 134 21.14 -1.95 -16.47
N SER A 135 20.24 -0.97 -16.64
CA SER A 135 20.15 -0.17 -17.88
C SER A 135 20.94 1.14 -17.80
N VAL A 136 21.02 1.75 -16.62
CA VAL A 136 21.70 3.03 -16.39
C VAL A 136 22.62 2.95 -15.17
N ASN A 137 23.85 3.43 -15.32
CA ASN A 137 24.77 3.62 -14.21
C ASN A 137 24.65 5.05 -13.67
N PHE A 138 23.87 5.21 -12.59
CA PHE A 138 23.61 6.50 -11.95
C PHE A 138 24.86 7.20 -11.40
N LYS A 139 25.99 6.50 -11.21
CA LYS A 139 27.26 7.12 -10.79
C LYS A 139 27.80 8.15 -11.79
N TYR A 140 27.31 8.11 -13.04
CA TYR A 140 27.71 9.08 -14.06
C TYR A 140 26.89 10.38 -14.04
N MET A 141 25.77 10.40 -13.29
CA MET A 141 24.96 11.60 -13.12
C MET A 141 25.71 12.67 -12.35
N ARG A 142 25.48 13.92 -12.72
CA ARG A 142 26.08 15.11 -12.09
C ARG A 142 24.99 16.11 -11.71
N LYS A 143 25.37 17.13 -10.96
CA LYS A 143 24.48 18.28 -10.72
C LYS A 143 23.96 18.82 -12.05
N ASP A 144 22.69 19.22 -12.07
CA ASP A 144 21.92 19.70 -13.23
C ASP A 144 21.53 18.64 -14.28
N ASP A 145 21.99 17.39 -14.15
CA ASP A 145 21.32 16.27 -14.84
C ASP A 145 19.87 16.15 -14.33
N LYS A 146 18.98 15.58 -15.15
CA LYS A 146 17.54 15.60 -14.86
C LYS A 146 16.94 14.21 -14.92
N ILE A 147 15.99 13.98 -14.03
CA ILE A 147 15.08 12.85 -14.06
C ILE A 147 13.68 13.39 -14.32
N ILE A 148 12.93 12.74 -15.19
CA ILE A 148 11.49 12.96 -15.34
C ILE A 148 10.81 11.62 -15.13
N ILE A 149 9.78 11.58 -14.30
CA ILE A 149 9.02 10.38 -13.99
C ILE A 149 7.55 10.68 -14.18
N LYS A 150 6.86 9.87 -14.98
CA LYS A 150 5.41 9.82 -15.06
C LYS A 150 4.95 8.54 -14.38
N TYR A 151 4.13 8.66 -13.33
CA TYR A 151 3.69 7.52 -12.54
C TYR A 151 2.23 7.63 -12.15
N ARG A 152 1.60 6.48 -11.92
CA ARG A 152 0.27 6.34 -11.34
C ARG A 152 0.42 6.07 -9.85
N GLN A 153 -0.32 6.78 -9.02
CA GLN A 153 -0.28 6.67 -7.56
C GLN A 153 -1.70 6.41 -7.04
N LYS A 154 -1.84 5.36 -6.21
CA LYS A 154 -3.08 5.12 -5.47
C LYS A 154 -3.13 6.08 -4.28
N VAL A 155 -4.30 6.67 -4.04
CA VAL A 155 -4.55 7.63 -2.95
C VAL A 155 -5.76 7.15 -2.16
N ARG A 156 -5.60 7.01 -0.85
CA ARG A 156 -6.65 6.60 0.07
C ARG A 156 -6.70 7.55 1.26
N MET A 157 -7.88 8.12 1.53
CA MET A 157 -8.09 9.06 2.65
C MET A 157 -7.08 10.24 2.64
N GLY A 158 -6.79 10.77 1.45
CA GLY A 158 -5.84 11.88 1.27
C GLY A 158 -4.37 11.51 1.45
N GLN A 159 -4.03 10.23 1.56
CA GLN A 159 -2.65 9.74 1.71
C GLN A 159 -2.27 8.81 0.55
N TYR A 160 -1.00 8.80 0.17
CA TYR A 160 -0.47 7.80 -0.76
C TYR A 160 -0.62 6.39 -0.18
N HIS A 161 -1.10 5.49 -1.02
CA HIS A 161 -1.35 4.09 -0.72
C HIS A 161 -0.62 3.22 -1.73
N GLY A 162 -0.01 2.14 -1.25
CA GLY A 162 0.72 1.21 -2.11
C GLY A 162 1.94 1.79 -2.84
N THR A 163 2.48 0.97 -3.72
CA THR A 163 3.67 1.25 -4.51
C THR A 163 3.26 2.03 -5.76
N PRO A 164 3.87 3.20 -6.04
CA PRO A 164 3.60 3.94 -7.27
C PRO A 164 4.02 3.13 -8.49
N ASP A 165 3.22 3.23 -9.54
CA ASP A 165 3.45 2.53 -10.80
C ASP A 165 4.06 3.48 -11.85
N ILE A 166 5.34 3.29 -12.18
CA ILE A 166 6.02 4.14 -13.18
C ILE A 166 5.53 3.74 -14.57
N ILE A 167 4.83 4.66 -15.22
CA ILE A 167 4.34 4.50 -16.60
C ILE A 167 5.50 4.72 -17.57
N SER A 168 6.25 5.79 -17.35
CA SER A 168 7.44 6.11 -18.13
C SER A 168 8.40 7.00 -17.36
N SER A 169 9.66 6.95 -17.76
CA SER A 169 10.67 7.84 -17.20
C SER A 169 11.73 8.18 -18.24
N VAL A 170 12.34 9.35 -18.08
CA VAL A 170 13.57 9.70 -18.78
C VAL A 170 14.63 10.17 -17.80
N VAL A 171 15.83 9.64 -17.96
CA VAL A 171 17.03 10.08 -17.28
C VAL A 171 17.94 10.76 -18.28
N GLN A 172 18.35 11.99 -18.00
CA GLN A 172 19.34 12.71 -18.78
C GLN A 172 20.68 12.66 -18.05
N ILE A 173 21.70 12.06 -18.66
CA ILE A 173 23.08 12.02 -18.14
C ILE A 173 24.00 12.71 -19.13
N ARG A 174 24.61 13.84 -18.74
CA ARG A 174 25.51 14.61 -19.61
C ARG A 174 24.91 14.88 -20.99
N LYS A 175 23.65 15.31 -21.01
CA LYS A 175 22.83 15.60 -22.21
C LYS A 175 22.38 14.38 -23.03
N LYS A 176 22.80 13.15 -22.69
CA LYS A 176 22.27 11.92 -23.29
C LYS A 176 21.02 11.46 -22.53
N LYS A 177 19.95 11.14 -23.25
CA LYS A 177 18.68 10.70 -22.67
C LYS A 177 18.58 9.17 -22.71
N TYR A 178 18.04 8.62 -21.64
CA TYR A 178 17.75 7.20 -21.45
C TYR A 178 16.28 7.11 -21.08
N PHE A 179 15.48 6.43 -21.88
CA PHE A 179 14.04 6.30 -21.67
C PHE A 179 13.72 4.90 -21.18
N ILE A 180 12.67 4.82 -20.36
CA ILE A 180 11.96 3.57 -20.10
C ILE A 180 10.46 3.80 -20.22
N PHE A 181 9.77 2.78 -20.72
CA PHE A 181 8.31 2.70 -20.80
C PHE A 181 7.88 1.35 -20.22
N LYS A 182 6.89 1.37 -19.34
CA LYS A 182 6.30 0.14 -18.83
C LYS A 182 5.34 -0.44 -19.87
N ASN A 183 5.49 -1.73 -20.15
CA ASN A 183 4.51 -2.49 -20.91
C ASN A 183 3.41 -2.98 -19.95
N GLU A 184 2.16 -2.65 -20.26
CA GLU A 184 1.01 -3.02 -19.42
C GLU A 184 0.71 -4.53 -19.47
N ASP A 185 1.12 -5.24 -20.53
CA ASP A 185 0.83 -6.67 -20.69
C ASP A 185 1.69 -7.57 -19.77
N ASP A 186 2.96 -7.24 -19.59
CA ASP A 186 3.91 -8.05 -18.82
C ASP A 186 4.54 -7.32 -17.62
N GLY A 187 4.21 -6.03 -17.45
CA GLY A 187 4.69 -5.18 -16.37
C GLY A 187 6.17 -4.80 -16.46
N ARG A 188 6.86 -5.09 -17.58
CA ARG A 188 8.31 -4.86 -17.72
C ARG A 188 8.63 -3.52 -18.37
N TYR A 189 9.85 -3.04 -18.15
CA TYR A 189 10.34 -1.79 -18.73
C TYR A 189 11.15 -2.03 -20.02
N TYR A 190 10.88 -1.20 -21.03
CA TYR A 190 11.53 -1.22 -22.35
C TYR A 190 12.10 0.16 -22.69
N ASN A 191 13.17 0.19 -23.49
CA ASN A 191 13.89 1.40 -23.88
C ASN A 191 13.57 1.91 -25.29
#